data_AF-A0A7J9F4R3-F1
#
_entry.id   AF-A0A7J9F4R3-F1
#
_cell.length_a   1.000
_cell.length_b   1.000
_cell.length_c   1.000
_cell.angle_alpha   90.00
_cell.angle_beta   90.00
_cell.angle_gamma   90.00
#
_symmetry.space_group_name_H-M   'P 1'
#
loop_
_entity.id
_entity.type
_entity.pdbx_description
1 polymer ?
#
loop_
_entity_poly.entity_id
_entity_poly.type
_entity_poly.pdbx_seq_one_letter_code
_entity_poly.pdbx_strand_id
1 'polypeptide(L)'
;MGESGGDDREQRDEISLLTEELIQLSVKGSRVVPNEKPTLICTIWKEKLYNPKSFRAQMKSLWKTKKKFEIQTAGQNLYLTVFKLEEDLELIME
;
A
#
# COMPACT_ATOMS: atom_id res chain seq x y z
N MET A 1 -10.12 30.06 30.26
CA MET A 1 -11.03 30.70 29.29
C MET A 1 -10.11 31.50 28.36
N GLY A 2 -9.96 31.22 27.07
CA GLY A 2 -10.79 30.44 26.17
C GLY A 2 -10.03 29.37 25.37
N GLU A 3 -10.83 28.70 24.55
CA GLU A 3 -10.57 27.49 23.79
C GLU A 3 -10.13 27.81 22.34
N SER A 4 -9.58 26.78 21.69
CA SER A 4 -9.93 26.35 20.32
C SER A 4 -9.12 26.83 19.10
N GLY A 5 -8.89 25.85 18.20
CA GLY A 5 -8.77 25.97 16.73
C GLY A 5 -7.33 25.86 16.22
N GLY A 6 -6.87 24.71 15.71
CA GLY A 6 -7.13 24.20 14.34
C GLY A 6 -5.90 24.53 13.48
N ASP A 7 -5.34 23.71 12.60
CA ASP A 7 -5.90 22.69 11.73
C ASP A 7 -4.74 21.75 11.32
N ASP A 8 -5.02 20.46 11.43
CA ASP A 8 -4.20 19.31 11.07
C ASP A 8 -4.28 19.17 9.55
N ARG A 9 -3.24 19.55 8.79
CA ARG A 9 -3.17 19.36 7.34
C ARG A 9 -1.74 19.55 6.82
N GLU A 10 -0.82 18.71 7.30
CA GLU A 10 0.31 18.33 6.45
C GLU A 10 -0.27 17.48 5.31
N GLN A 11 -0.64 18.21 4.26
CA GLN A 11 -0.99 17.71 2.95
C GLN A 11 0.09 16.70 2.57
N ARG A 12 -0.21 15.42 2.74
CA ARG A 12 0.64 14.35 2.24
C ARG A 12 0.67 14.54 0.74
N ASP A 13 1.80 14.99 0.21
CA ASP A 13 2.09 14.92 -1.21
C ASP A 13 2.06 13.44 -1.61
N GLU A 14 0.88 12.96 -2.00
CA GLU A 14 0.70 11.68 -2.65
C GLU A 14 1.47 11.74 -3.97
N ILE A 15 2.48 10.89 -4.11
CA ILE A 15 3.26 10.79 -5.34
C ILE A 15 2.34 10.23 -6.44
N SER A 16 1.71 11.11 -7.21
CA SER A 16 0.98 10.75 -8.42
C SER A 16 1.97 10.42 -9.53
N LEU A 17 2.21 9.13 -9.77
CA LEU A 17 2.97 8.67 -10.93
C LEU A 17 2.03 8.55 -12.14
N LEU A 18 2.47 9.09 -13.27
CA LEU A 18 1.77 8.92 -14.54
C LEU A 18 1.89 7.47 -15.03
N THR A 19 0.88 7.00 -15.76
CA THR A 19 0.84 5.66 -16.36
C THR A 19 2.10 5.36 -17.17
N GLU A 20 2.69 6.36 -17.82
CA GLU A 20 3.94 6.24 -18.60
C GLU A 20 5.17 5.98 -17.73
N GLU A 21 5.23 6.52 -16.51
CA GLU A 21 6.32 6.25 -15.56
C GLU A 21 6.21 4.84 -14.96
N LEU A 22 4.98 4.36 -14.71
CA LEU A 22 4.73 2.97 -14.34
C LEU A 22 5.16 2.00 -15.46
N ILE A 23 4.99 2.39 -16.72
CA ILE A 23 5.43 1.61 -17.88
C ILE A 23 6.96 1.56 -17.99
N GLN A 24 7.68 2.65 -17.70
CA GLN A 24 9.14 2.63 -17.70
C GLN A 24 9.74 1.71 -16.62
N LEU A 25 9.11 1.62 -15.45
CA LEU A 25 9.51 0.64 -14.42
C LEU A 25 9.30 -0.82 -14.88
N SER A 26 8.34 -1.07 -15.77
CA SER A 26 8.02 -2.38 -16.36
C SER A 26 9.10 -2.91 -17.33
N VAL A 27 9.97 -2.03 -17.86
CA VAL A 27 10.96 -2.38 -18.90
C VAL A 27 12.08 -3.30 -18.39
N LYS A 28 12.22 -3.48 -17.07
CA LYS A 28 13.18 -4.41 -16.47
C LYS A 28 12.56 -5.40 -15.49
N GLY A 29 11.43 -6.00 -15.87
CA GLY A 29 10.96 -7.25 -15.28
C GLY A 29 9.45 -7.38 -15.18
N SER A 30 8.88 -8.18 -16.09
CA SER A 30 7.52 -8.74 -16.04
C SER A 30 6.36 -7.81 -16.41
N ARG A 31 5.56 -8.27 -17.38
CA ARG A 31 4.32 -7.64 -17.84
C ARG A 31 3.32 -7.54 -16.68
N VAL A 32 3.07 -6.32 -16.20
CA VAL A 32 1.99 -6.04 -15.24
C VAL A 32 0.66 -6.19 -15.98
N VAL A 33 -0.07 -7.25 -15.69
CA VAL A 33 -1.47 -7.40 -16.13
C VAL A 33 -2.34 -6.72 -15.08
N PRO A 34 -3.24 -5.79 -15.45
CA PRO A 34 -4.15 -5.19 -14.48
C PRO A 34 -4.95 -6.29 -13.79
N ASN A 35 -4.87 -6.34 -12.47
CA ASN A 35 -5.57 -7.34 -11.68
C ASN A 35 -7.04 -6.94 -11.57
N GLU A 36 -7.98 -7.85 -11.83
CA GLU A 36 -9.42 -7.61 -11.63
C GLU A 36 -9.77 -7.36 -10.16
N LYS A 37 -8.85 -7.68 -9.25
CA LYS A 37 -9.01 -7.48 -7.80
C LYS A 37 -8.29 -6.21 -7.34
N PRO A 38 -8.87 -5.47 -6.39
CA PRO A 38 -8.21 -4.31 -5.78
C PRO A 38 -6.93 -4.78 -5.09
N THR A 39 -5.78 -4.24 -5.51
CA THR A 39 -4.47 -4.73 -5.10
C THR A 39 -3.52 -3.58 -4.79
N LEU A 40 -2.80 -3.67 -3.67
CA LEU A 40 -1.74 -2.74 -3.27
C LEU A 40 -0.39 -3.43 -3.36
N ILE A 41 0.57 -2.83 -4.05
CA ILE A 41 1.97 -3.25 -4.03
C ILE A 41 2.77 -2.29 -3.15
N CYS A 42 3.60 -2.83 -2.25
CA CYS A 42 4.39 -2.01 -1.34
C CYS A 42 5.79 -2.60 -1.11
N THR A 43 6.77 -1.71 -0.99
CA THR A 43 8.16 -2.05 -0.71
C THR A 43 8.57 -1.52 0.66
N ILE A 44 9.19 -2.37 1.47
CA ILE A 44 9.71 -1.99 2.78
C ILE A 44 11.19 -1.63 2.63
N TRP A 45 11.50 -0.35 2.75
CA TRP A 45 12.87 0.16 2.71
C TRP A 45 13.58 -0.14 4.04
N LYS A 46 14.27 -1.28 4.10
CA LYS A 46 15.19 -1.65 5.18
C LYS A 46 16.43 -2.31 4.61
N GLU A 47 17.57 -2.08 5.25
CA GLU A 47 18.86 -2.68 4.91
C GLU A 47 18.84 -4.22 4.98
N LYS A 48 17.97 -4.78 5.84
CA LYS A 48 17.82 -6.22 6.04
C LYS A 48 16.46 -6.70 5.54
N LEU A 49 16.38 -8.00 5.23
CA LEU A 49 15.12 -8.66 4.90
C LEU A 49 14.14 -8.53 6.07
N TYR A 50 12.96 -8.00 5.77
CA TYR A 50 11.90 -7.82 6.74
C TYR A 50 11.13 -9.11 6.96
N ASN A 51 10.72 -9.38 8.20
CA ASN A 51 9.98 -10.59 8.52
C ASN A 51 8.55 -10.49 7.97
N PRO A 52 8.13 -11.38 7.05
CA PRO A 52 6.82 -11.32 6.41
C PRO A 52 5.67 -11.58 7.39
N LYS A 53 5.88 -12.40 8.43
CA LYS A 53 4.86 -12.65 9.47
C LYS A 53 4.64 -11.40 10.33
N SER A 54 5.72 -10.71 10.69
CA SER A 54 5.65 -9.45 11.44
C SER A 54 4.96 -8.36 10.62
N PHE A 55 5.30 -8.25 9.33
CA PHE A 55 4.61 -7.35 8.40
C PHE A 55 3.10 -7.61 8.38
N ARG A 56 2.71 -8.88 8.15
CA ARG A 56 1.31 -9.27 8.08
C ARG A 56 0.56 -8.98 9.39
N ALA A 57 1.19 -9.20 10.54
CA ALA A 57 0.59 -8.91 11.84
C ALA A 57 0.39 -7.39 12.03
N GLN A 58 1.40 -6.59 11.70
CA GLN A 58 1.32 -5.12 11.81
C GLN A 58 0.24 -4.56 10.89
N MET A 59 0.24 -4.96 9.62
CA MET A 59 -0.75 -4.46 8.66
C MET A 59 -2.18 -4.86 9.03
N LYS A 60 -2.40 -6.07 9.57
CA LYS A 60 -3.71 -6.45 10.13
C LYS A 60 -4.14 -5.62 11.34
N SER A 61 -3.20 -5.09 12.11
CA SER A 61 -3.49 -4.26 13.27
C SER A 61 -3.71 -2.80 12.89
N LEU A 62 -2.98 -2.30 11.88
CA LEU A 62 -3.04 -0.92 11.41
C LEU A 62 -4.25 -0.70 10.50
N TRP A 63 -4.44 -1.60 9.52
CA TRP A 63 -5.51 -1.49 8.54
C TRP A 63 -6.80 -2.06 9.11
N LYS A 64 -7.75 -1.16 9.41
CA LYS A 64 -9.09 -1.50 9.92
C LYS A 64 -10.04 -1.85 8.78
N THR A 65 -9.65 -2.81 7.95
CA THR A 65 -10.43 -3.25 6.78
C THR A 65 -11.75 -3.90 7.19
N LYS A 66 -12.83 -3.61 6.46
CA LYS A 66 -14.16 -4.21 6.61
C LYS A 66 -14.15 -5.71 6.30
N LYS A 67 -13.32 -6.15 5.33
CA LYS A 67 -13.16 -7.56 4.96
C LYS A 67 -11.72 -8.03 5.10
N LYS A 68 -11.54 -9.35 5.19
CA LYS A 68 -10.21 -9.96 5.22
C LYS A 68 -9.51 -9.74 3.87
N PHE A 69 -8.23 -9.40 3.94
CA PHE A 69 -7.31 -9.28 2.81
C PHE A 69 -6.21 -10.34 2.91
N GLU A 70 -5.52 -10.56 1.79
CA GLU A 70 -4.39 -11.46 1.69
C GLU A 70 -3.11 -10.69 1.40
N ILE A 71 -2.00 -11.04 2.07
CA ILE A 71 -0.68 -10.50 1.81
C ILE A 71 0.18 -11.64 1.25
N GLN A 72 0.75 -11.41 0.08
CA GLN A 72 1.71 -12.28 -0.61
C GLN A 72 3.08 -11.58 -0.69
N THR A 73 4.15 -12.36 -0.69
CA THR A 73 5.51 -11.84 -0.94
C THR A 73 5.78 -11.91 -2.43
N ALA A 74 6.06 -10.76 -3.05
CA ALA A 74 6.34 -10.65 -4.48
C ALA A 74 7.85 -10.48 -4.78
N GLY A 75 8.67 -10.24 -3.75
CA GLY A 75 10.13 -10.09 -3.89
C GLY A 75 10.82 -9.76 -2.57
N GLN A 76 12.09 -9.36 -2.64
CA GLN A 76 12.84 -8.91 -1.46
C GLN A 76 12.21 -7.63 -0.89
N ASN A 77 11.65 -7.73 0.30
CA ASN A 77 10.91 -6.65 0.95
C ASN A 77 9.72 -6.09 0.12
N LEU A 78 9.28 -6.81 -0.91
CA LEU A 78 8.18 -6.43 -1.78
C LEU A 78 6.97 -7.31 -1.48
N TYR A 79 5.85 -6.66 -1.19
CA TYR A 79 4.62 -7.32 -0.75
C TYR A 79 3.45 -6.88 -1.63
N LEU A 80 2.63 -7.85 -2.00
CA LEU A 80 1.40 -7.67 -2.74
C LEU A 80 0.23 -7.97 -1.80
N THR A 81 -0.64 -6.98 -1.60
CA THR A 81 -1.84 -7.13 -0.79
C THR A 81 -3.06 -7.13 -1.69
N VAL A 82 -3.84 -8.22 -1.66
CA VAL A 82 -5.08 -8.37 -2.42
C VAL A 82 -6.26 -8.16 -1.49
N PHE A 83 -7.09 -7.17 -1.82
CA PHE A 83 -8.29 -6.82 -1.08
C PHE A 83 -9.50 -7.50 -1.69
N LYS A 84 -10.53 -7.67 -0.85
CA LYS A 84 -11.84 -8.15 -1.30
C LYS A 84 -12.75 -7.02 -1.76
N LEU A 85 -12.61 -5.84 -1.16
CA LEU A 85 -13.40 -4.65 -1.45
C LEU A 85 -12.46 -3.53 -1.89
N GLU A 86 -12.88 -2.75 -2.88
CA GLU A 86 -12.17 -1.55 -3.31
C GLU A 86 -12.16 -0.49 -2.21
N GLU A 87 -13.27 -0.30 -1.51
CA GLU A 87 -13.39 0.62 -0.37
C GLU A 87 -12.32 0.37 0.72
N ASP A 88 -11.92 -0.89 0.93
CA ASP A 88 -10.87 -1.24 1.91
C ASP A 88 -9.48 -0.82 1.43
N LEU A 89 -9.25 -0.84 0.10
CA LEU A 89 -8.02 -0.35 -0.52
C LEU A 89 -7.98 1.19 -0.48
N GLU A 90 -9.08 1.84 -0.87
CA GLU A 90 -9.20 3.31 -0.87
C GLU A 90 -8.96 3.88 0.53
N LEU A 91 -9.55 3.27 1.58
CA LEU A 91 -9.35 3.68 2.97
C LEU A 91 -7.90 3.58 3.45
N ILE A 92 -7.08 2.73 2.83
CA ILE A 92 -5.66 2.59 3.17
C ILE A 92 -4.79 3.59 2.40
N MET A 93 -5.27 4.05 1.24
CA MET A 93 -4.55 4.98 0.39
C MET A 93 -4.76 6.45 0.79
N GLU A 94 -5.92 6.79 1.38
CA GLU A 94 -6.24 8.10 1.98
C GLU A 94 -5.47 8.36 3.30
#